data_AF-A0AAN7UW20-F1
#
_entry.id   AF-A0AAN7UW20-F1
#
_cell.length_a   1.000
_cell.length_b   1.000
_cell.length_c   1.000
_cell.angle_alpha   90.00
_cell.angle_beta   90.00
_cell.angle_gamma   90.00
#
_symmetry.space_group_name_H-M   'P 1'
#
loop_
_entity.id
_entity.type
_entity.pdbx_description
1 polymer ?
#
loop_
_entity_poly.entity_id
_entity_poly.type
_entity_poly.pdbx_seq_one_letter_code
_entity_poly.pdbx_strand_id
1 'polypeptide(L)'
;MEHRAAIPVSLPSDNPTRSYWQLDIDEIADLRSTESLPAKADTVIIGSGITGAAVAFNLLSNGAKDVLMIEARQACSGATGRNG
;
A
#
# COMPACT_ATOMS: atom_id res chain seq x y z
N MET A 1 -4.70 -22.47 16.23
CA MET A 1 -4.54 -21.60 15.05
C MET A 1 -5.78 -20.72 14.88
N GLU A 2 -6.98 -21.31 14.99
CA GLU A 2 -8.30 -20.65 14.96
C GLU A 2 -8.45 -19.36 15.81
N HIS A 3 -8.07 -19.36 17.10
CA HIS A 3 -8.32 -18.20 17.98
C HIS A 3 -7.57 -16.92 17.58
N ARG A 4 -6.37 -17.03 16.95
CA ARG A 4 -5.61 -15.84 16.51
C ARG A 4 -6.18 -15.25 15.22
N ALA A 5 -6.78 -16.07 14.37
CA ALA A 5 -7.44 -15.62 13.14
C ALA A 5 -8.77 -14.89 13.41
N ALA A 6 -9.38 -15.14 14.58
CA ALA A 6 -10.63 -14.52 15.00
C ALA A 6 -10.46 -13.13 15.64
N ILE A 7 -9.23 -12.65 15.87
CA ILE A 7 -8.99 -11.32 16.45
C ILE A 7 -9.34 -10.27 15.38
N PRO A 8 -10.24 -9.32 15.66
CA PRO A 8 -10.57 -8.25 14.74
C PRO A 8 -9.34 -7.43 14.38
N VAL A 9 -9.12 -7.20 13.09
CA VAL A 9 -8.07 -6.29 12.62
C VAL A 9 -8.47 -4.85 12.92
N SER A 10 -7.60 -4.12 13.62
CA SER A 10 -7.75 -2.67 13.80
C SER A 10 -7.19 -1.92 12.59
N LEU A 11 -7.50 -0.63 12.50
CA LEU A 11 -6.79 0.26 11.59
C LEU A 11 -5.29 0.34 11.97
N PRO A 12 -4.42 0.72 11.02
CA PRO A 12 -3.02 1.02 11.32
C PRO A 12 -2.89 2.06 12.44
N SER A 13 -1.84 1.94 13.26
CA SER A 13 -1.50 2.95 14.28
C SER A 13 -1.21 4.30 13.64
N ASP A 14 -1.76 5.38 14.21
CA ASP A 14 -1.51 6.77 13.79
C ASP A 14 -0.03 7.17 13.94
N ASN A 15 0.69 6.55 14.88
CA ASN A 15 2.11 6.81 15.12
C ASN A 15 2.93 5.51 15.04
N PRO A 16 3.22 5.00 13.82
CA PRO A 16 4.03 3.82 13.65
C PRO A 16 5.51 4.12 13.95
N THR A 17 6.26 3.14 14.44
CA THR A 17 7.72 3.28 14.55
C THR A 17 8.33 3.50 13.16
N ARG A 18 9.38 4.31 13.04
CA ARG A 18 10.11 4.49 11.79
C ARG A 18 11.07 3.32 11.58
N SER A 19 11.06 2.72 10.38
CA SER A 19 12.01 1.64 10.06
C SER A 19 13.33 2.20 9.52
N TYR A 20 14.39 1.40 9.61
CA TYR A 20 15.71 1.75 9.07
C TYR A 20 15.65 2.07 7.57
N TRP A 21 14.89 1.29 6.80
CA TRP A 21 14.73 1.47 5.35
C TRP A 21 13.87 2.68 4.95
N GLN A 22 13.30 3.39 5.92
CA GLN A 22 12.51 4.60 5.71
C GLN A 22 13.19 5.86 6.27
N LEU A 23 14.49 5.80 6.55
CA LEU A 23 15.28 6.97 6.97
C LEU A 23 15.51 7.94 5.81
N ASP A 24 15.82 7.41 4.63
CA ASP A 24 15.98 8.16 3.39
C ASP A 24 14.74 7.94 2.51
N ILE A 25 13.81 8.87 2.58
CA ILE A 25 12.49 8.75 1.93
C ILE A 25 12.59 9.22 0.47
N ASP A 26 12.13 8.38 -0.45
CA ASP A 26 11.97 8.72 -1.87
C ASP A 26 10.65 9.49 -2.12
N GLU A 27 10.59 10.29 -3.19
CA GLU A 27 9.39 11.05 -3.57
C GLU A 27 8.14 10.15 -3.73
N ILE A 28 8.31 8.89 -4.11
CA ILE A 28 7.19 7.94 -4.25
C ILE A 28 6.49 7.63 -2.92
N ALA A 29 7.16 7.82 -1.78
CA ALA A 29 6.62 7.46 -0.47
C ALA A 29 5.33 8.23 -0.14
N ASP A 30 5.27 9.50 -0.50
CA ASP A 30 4.14 10.40 -0.28
C ASP A 30 3.44 10.78 -1.60
N LEU A 31 3.75 10.07 -2.71
CA LEU A 31 3.19 10.37 -4.01
C LEU A 31 1.67 10.21 -3.99
N ARG A 32 1.00 11.31 -4.31
CA ARG A 32 -0.44 11.37 -4.52
C ARG A 32 -0.70 11.87 -5.94
N SER A 33 -1.09 10.96 -6.82
CA SER A 33 -1.32 11.28 -8.25
C SER A 33 -2.60 12.08 -8.51
N THR A 34 -3.52 12.15 -7.54
CA THR A 34 -4.81 12.85 -7.66
C THR A 34 -5.21 13.56 -6.37
N GLU A 35 -5.75 14.78 -6.46
CA GLU A 35 -6.16 15.57 -5.29
C GLU A 35 -7.37 14.96 -4.55
N SER A 36 -8.23 14.21 -5.22
CA SER A 36 -9.38 13.53 -4.61
C SER A 36 -9.49 12.11 -5.15
N LEU A 37 -10.05 11.20 -4.35
CA LEU A 37 -10.26 9.83 -4.80
C LEU A 37 -11.26 9.81 -5.96
N PRO A 38 -10.94 9.11 -7.06
CA PRO A 38 -11.90 8.89 -8.14
C PRO A 38 -13.17 8.22 -7.60
N ALA A 39 -14.33 8.64 -8.11
CA ALA A 39 -15.62 8.05 -7.71
C ALA A 39 -15.77 6.58 -8.16
N LYS A 40 -14.96 6.14 -9.14
CA LYS A 40 -14.94 4.78 -9.68
C LYS A 40 -13.53 4.45 -10.17
N ALA A 41 -13.21 3.16 -10.16
CA ALA A 41 -12.07 2.57 -10.84
C ALA A 41 -12.41 1.13 -11.22
N ASP A 42 -11.90 0.63 -12.35
CA ASP A 42 -12.10 -0.76 -12.77
C ASP A 42 -11.41 -1.74 -11.80
N THR A 43 -10.27 -1.37 -11.21
CA THR A 43 -9.58 -2.17 -10.19
C THR A 43 -9.03 -1.30 -9.08
N VAL A 44 -9.27 -1.70 -7.83
CA VAL A 44 -8.73 -1.06 -6.64
C VAL A 44 -7.77 -2.01 -5.92
N ILE A 45 -6.54 -1.56 -5.67
CA ILE A 45 -5.53 -2.26 -4.89
C ILE A 45 -5.39 -1.56 -3.55
N ILE A 46 -5.64 -2.30 -2.46
CA ILE A 46 -5.51 -1.80 -1.10
C ILE A 46 -4.16 -2.25 -0.54
N GLY A 47 -3.28 -1.28 -0.34
CA GLY A 47 -1.91 -1.49 0.13
C GLY A 47 -0.88 -1.45 -0.99
N SER A 48 0.20 -0.72 -0.74
CA SER A 48 1.27 -0.42 -1.69
C SER A 48 2.56 -1.20 -1.43
N GLY A 49 2.49 -2.25 -0.60
CA GLY A 49 3.61 -3.17 -0.40
C GLY A 49 3.95 -3.96 -1.66
N ILE A 50 4.97 -4.81 -1.57
CA ILE A 50 5.49 -5.59 -2.71
C ILE A 50 4.41 -6.38 -3.45
N THR A 51 3.43 -6.94 -2.74
CA THR A 51 2.30 -7.67 -3.34
C THR A 51 1.41 -6.74 -4.15
N GLY A 52 1.03 -5.58 -3.60
CA GLY A 52 0.19 -4.60 -4.31
C GLY A 52 0.91 -4.05 -5.55
N ALA A 53 2.20 -3.72 -5.42
CA ALA A 53 3.04 -3.28 -6.52
C ALA A 53 3.16 -4.35 -7.63
N ALA A 54 3.39 -5.62 -7.27
CA ALA A 54 3.48 -6.71 -8.23
C ALA A 54 2.14 -6.94 -8.97
N VAL A 55 1.01 -6.83 -8.27
CA VAL A 55 -0.31 -6.91 -8.89
C VAL A 55 -0.53 -5.76 -9.86
N ALA A 56 -0.27 -4.52 -9.44
CA ALA A 56 -0.40 -3.34 -10.31
C ALA A 56 0.47 -3.46 -11.56
N PHE A 57 1.74 -3.85 -11.38
CA PHE A 57 2.68 -4.07 -12.47
C PHE A 57 2.12 -5.07 -13.49
N ASN A 58 1.68 -6.26 -13.04
CA ASN A 58 1.14 -7.27 -13.94
C ASN A 58 -0.14 -6.80 -14.65
N LEU A 59 -1.06 -6.12 -13.95
CA LEU A 59 -2.27 -5.58 -14.58
C LEU A 59 -1.92 -4.58 -15.69
N LEU A 60 -1.03 -3.64 -15.41
CA LEU A 60 -0.59 -2.62 -16.36
C LEU A 60 0.15 -3.25 -17.55
N SER A 61 1.03 -4.24 -17.30
CA SER A 61 1.73 -4.99 -18.35
C SER A 61 0.78 -5.78 -19.25
N ASN A 62 -0.37 -6.22 -18.73
CA ASN A 62 -1.40 -6.94 -19.49
C ASN A 62 -2.50 -6.00 -20.05
N GLY A 63 -2.27 -4.70 -20.06
CA GLY A 63 -3.10 -3.73 -20.77
C GLY A 63 -4.20 -3.06 -19.94
N ALA A 64 -4.29 -3.32 -18.63
CA ALA A 64 -5.16 -2.54 -17.76
C ALA A 64 -4.78 -1.05 -17.81
N LYS A 65 -5.77 -0.17 -17.77
CA LYS A 65 -5.58 1.30 -17.84
C LYS A 65 -6.14 2.04 -16.64
N ASP A 66 -7.08 1.43 -15.92
CA ASP A 66 -7.76 2.04 -14.78
C ASP A 66 -7.50 1.22 -13.51
N VAL A 67 -6.40 1.53 -12.85
CA VAL A 67 -5.96 0.89 -11.60
C VAL A 67 -5.74 1.97 -10.55
N LEU A 68 -6.52 1.92 -9.48
CA LEU A 68 -6.37 2.78 -8.31
C LEU A 68 -5.66 2.01 -7.20
N MET A 69 -4.47 2.44 -6.80
CA MET A 69 -3.80 1.93 -5.60
C MET A 69 -3.95 2.93 -4.46
N ILE A 70 -4.35 2.46 -3.30
CA ILE A 70 -4.48 3.27 -2.08
C ILE A 70 -3.64 2.69 -0.94
N GLU A 71 -3.06 3.57 -0.13
CA GLU A 71 -2.22 3.22 1.01
C GLU A 71 -2.65 4.07 2.22
N ALA A 72 -2.66 3.47 3.41
CA ALA A 72 -3.11 4.15 4.63
C ALA A 72 -2.02 5.07 5.22
N ARG A 73 -0.77 4.88 4.80
CA ARG A 73 0.42 5.62 5.24
C ARG A 73 1.27 5.97 4.02
N GLN A 74 2.57 5.70 4.07
CA GLN A 74 3.50 5.88 2.95
C GLN A 74 3.67 4.61 2.14
N ALA A 75 4.08 4.76 0.87
CA ALA A 75 4.41 3.64 0.01
C ALA A 75 5.39 2.67 0.70
N CYS A 76 5.14 1.36 0.58
CA CYS A 76 5.96 0.30 1.19
C CYS A 76 6.12 0.34 2.74
N SER A 77 5.41 1.21 3.48
CA SER A 77 5.60 1.40 4.94
C SER A 77 5.19 0.25 5.85
N GLY A 78 4.50 -0.75 5.30
CA GLY A 78 4.11 -1.99 5.98
C GLY A 78 5.28 -2.97 6.15
N ALA A 79 4.97 -4.27 6.03
CA ALA A 79 5.97 -5.32 6.14
C ALA A 79 7.11 -5.17 5.12
N THR A 80 6.82 -4.67 3.91
CA THR A 80 7.79 -4.48 2.83
C THR A 80 8.95 -3.57 3.21
N GLY A 81 8.72 -2.47 3.93
CA GLY A 81 9.78 -1.55 4.37
C GLY A 81 10.34 -1.86 5.76
N ARG A 82 10.01 -3.03 6.34
CA ARG A 82 10.34 -3.42 7.72
C ARG A 82 11.02 -4.77 7.83
N ASN A 83 11.56 -5.28 6.73
CA ASN A 83 12.43 -6.45 6.74
C ASN A 83 13.75 -6.10 7.46
N GLY A 84 14.18 -6.90 8.43
CA GLY A 84 15.40 -6.66 9.21
C GLY A 84 15.75 -7.87 10.04
#